data_AF-A0A2H3AZC9-F1
#
_entry.id   AF-A0A2H3AZC9-F1
#
_cell.length_a   1.000
_cell.length_b   1.000
_cell.length_c   1.000
_cell.angle_alpha   90.00
_cell.angle_beta   90.00
_cell.angle_gamma   90.00
#
_symmetry.space_group_name_H-M   'P 1'
#
loop_
_entity.id
_entity.type
_entity.pdbx_description
1 polymer ?
#
loop_
_entity_poly.entity_id
_entity_poly.type
_entity_poly.pdbx_seq_one_letter_code
_entity_poly.pdbx_strand_id
1 'polypeptide(L)'
;LAMISLYSPPDIDLLRRSSNVLWSCQSQGDEGLAVIPVKYIQSVVAMVPFSVVFLGQNWADWVFVVEKPGLDVADMGGYTEDDTEESQ
;
A
#
# COMPACT_ATOMS: atom_id res chain seq x y z
N LEU A 1 -9.94 -9.81 -12.77
CA LEU A 1 -10.05 -8.36 -12.47
C LEU A 1 -9.60 -8.16 -11.02
N ALA A 2 -9.13 -6.98 -10.66
CA ALA A 2 -8.78 -6.61 -9.29
C ALA A 2 -9.42 -5.27 -8.95
N MET A 3 -9.95 -5.14 -7.73
CA MET A 3 -10.41 -3.87 -7.18
C MET A 3 -9.25 -3.21 -6.45
N ILE A 4 -9.03 -1.92 -6.70
CA ILE A 4 -7.98 -1.12 -6.07
C ILE A 4 -8.59 0.14 -5.46
N SER A 5 -7.90 0.73 -4.49
CA SER A 5 -8.19 2.06 -3.98
C SER A 5 -7.07 3.02 -4.39
N LEU A 6 -7.44 4.12 -5.04
CA LEU A 6 -6.53 5.19 -5.44
C LEU A 6 -6.25 6.11 -4.26
N TYR A 7 -4.98 6.37 -4.02
CA TYR A 7 -4.52 7.37 -3.05
C TYR A 7 -4.20 8.69 -3.74
N SER A 8 -4.21 9.78 -2.98
CA SER A 8 -3.72 11.07 -3.48
C SER A 8 -2.23 11.00 -3.85
N PRO A 9 -1.70 11.97 -4.61
CA PRO A 9 -0.28 12.26 -4.64
C PRO A 9 0.27 12.50 -3.21
N PRO A 10 1.56 12.25 -2.97
CA PRO A 10 2.15 12.41 -1.65
C PRO A 10 2.20 13.88 -1.21
N ASP A 11 2.10 14.13 0.09
CA ASP A 11 2.32 15.44 0.69
C ASP A 11 3.78 15.87 0.46
N ILE A 12 3.94 16.90 -0.36
CA ILE A 12 5.25 17.36 -0.83
C ILE A 12 6.08 17.98 0.29
N ASP A 13 5.45 18.60 1.29
CA ASP A 13 6.17 19.22 2.40
C ASP A 13 6.68 18.18 3.39
N LEU A 14 5.93 17.12 3.68
CA LEU A 14 6.39 15.97 4.44
C LEU A 14 7.49 15.22 3.70
N LEU A 15 7.33 15.01 2.39
CA LEU A 15 8.33 14.34 1.58
C LEU A 15 9.66 15.10 1.59
N ARG A 16 9.63 16.43 1.42
CA ARG A 16 10.84 17.28 1.48
C ARG A 16 11.48 17.30 2.87
N ARG A 17 10.68 17.49 3.93
CA ARG A 17 11.20 17.53 5.31
C ARG A 17 11.81 16.21 5.76
N SER A 18 11.34 15.10 5.19
CA SER A 18 11.87 13.75 5.46
C SER A 18 13.00 13.35 4.50
N SER A 19 13.58 14.29 3.74
CA SER A 19 14.63 14.00 2.76
C SER A 19 14.22 12.95 1.71
N ASN A 20 12.96 13.03 1.26
CA ASN A 20 12.32 12.15 0.28
C ASN A 20 12.07 10.71 0.74
N VAL A 21 12.01 10.47 2.06
CA VAL A 21 11.79 9.13 2.62
C VAL A 21 10.30 8.88 2.90
N LEU A 22 9.60 9.84 3.50
CA LEU A 22 8.21 9.64 3.92
C LEU A 22 7.23 10.00 2.80
N TRP A 23 6.71 8.98 2.14
CA TRP A 23 5.62 9.11 1.18
C TRP A 23 4.29 8.97 1.90
N SER A 24 3.66 10.10 2.22
CA SER A 24 2.37 10.15 2.91
C SER A 24 1.27 10.62 1.97
N CYS A 25 0.19 9.84 1.88
CA CYS A 25 -0.94 10.12 0.99
C CYS A 25 -2.26 10.06 1.77
N GLN A 26 -3.32 10.63 1.20
CA GLN A 26 -4.68 10.48 1.70
C GLN A 26 -5.44 9.39 0.93
N SER A 27 -6.21 8.60 1.67
CA SER A 27 -7.25 7.74 1.13
C SER A 27 -8.35 8.59 0.49
N GLN A 28 -8.86 8.17 -0.67
CA GLN A 28 -9.99 8.83 -1.34
C GLN A 28 -11.32 8.14 -1.02
N GLY A 29 -11.33 7.18 -0.08
CA GLY A 29 -12.52 6.41 0.27
C GLY A 29 -13.10 5.68 -0.93
N ASP A 30 -14.44 5.61 -1.00
CA ASP A 30 -15.15 4.91 -2.05
C ASP A 30 -15.03 5.60 -3.42
N GLU A 31 -14.83 6.92 -3.45
CA GLU A 31 -14.63 7.67 -4.70
C GLU A 31 -13.31 7.28 -5.39
N GLY A 32 -12.34 6.78 -4.63
CA GLY A 32 -11.07 6.26 -5.14
C GLY A 32 -11.10 4.82 -5.63
N LEU A 33 -12.23 4.12 -5.55
CA LEU A 33 -12.30 2.71 -5.93
C LEU A 33 -12.32 2.55 -7.46
N ALA A 34 -11.45 1.67 -7.97
CA ALA A 34 -11.39 1.34 -9.39
C ALA A 34 -11.22 -0.16 -9.60
N VAL A 35 -11.71 -0.67 -10.74
CA VAL A 35 -11.53 -2.06 -11.16
C VAL A 35 -10.59 -2.09 -12.35
N ILE A 36 -9.48 -2.81 -12.21
CA ILE A 36 -8.46 -2.95 -13.25
C ILE A 36 -8.24 -4.43 -13.64
N PRO A 37 -7.73 -4.74 -14.83
CA PRO A 37 -7.17 -6.04 -15.12
C PRO A 37 -6.02 -6.35 -14.16
N VAL A 38 -6.05 -7.52 -13.51
CA VAL A 38 -5.00 -7.93 -12.54
C VAL A 38 -3.60 -7.91 -13.17
N LYS A 39 -3.51 -8.22 -14.47
CA LYS A 39 -2.27 -8.20 -15.25
C LYS A 39 -1.61 -6.82 -15.38
N TYR A 40 -2.30 -5.74 -14.96
CA TYR A 40 -1.74 -4.38 -14.95
C TYR A 40 -0.99 -4.07 -13.64
N ILE A 41 -1.13 -4.90 -12.61
CA ILE A 41 -0.37 -4.75 -11.35
C ILE A 41 1.03 -5.31 -11.57
N GLN A 42 2.04 -4.44 -11.49
CA GLN A 42 3.45 -4.82 -11.70
C GLN A 42 4.17 -5.12 -10.38
N SER A 43 3.80 -4.43 -9.30
CA SER A 43 4.39 -4.57 -7.97
C SER A 43 3.40 -4.10 -6.91
N VAL A 44 3.62 -4.50 -5.65
CA VAL A 44 2.81 -4.05 -4.51
C VAL A 44 3.72 -3.53 -3.39
N VAL A 45 3.22 -2.54 -2.66
CA VAL A 45 3.85 -1.96 -1.46
C VAL A 45 2.85 -1.96 -0.31
N ALA A 46 3.33 -1.87 0.92
CA ALA A 46 2.45 -1.71 2.06
C ALA A 46 2.03 -0.24 2.21
N MET A 47 0.72 0.00 2.29
CA MET A 47 0.15 1.29 2.68
C MET A 47 -0.33 1.17 4.12
N VAL A 48 0.37 1.83 5.04
CA VAL A 48 0.12 1.69 6.48
C VAL A 48 -0.63 2.92 7.00
N PRO A 49 -1.76 2.77 7.70
CA PRO A 49 -2.47 3.90 8.29
C PRO A 49 -1.65 4.52 9.43
N PHE A 50 -1.72 5.84 9.55
CA PHE A 50 -1.16 6.52 10.71
C PHE A 50 -1.95 6.19 11.98
N SER A 51 -1.25 6.12 13.11
CA SER A 51 -1.91 5.90 14.38
C SER A 51 -2.63 7.16 14.86
N VAL A 52 -3.96 7.14 14.73
CA VAL A 52 -4.85 8.23 15.20
C VAL A 52 -4.78 8.45 16.71
N VAL A 53 -4.34 7.44 17.48
CA VAL A 53 -4.17 7.54 18.94
C VAL A 53 -3.06 8.54 19.29
N PHE A 54 -1.99 8.59 18.48
CA PHE A 54 -0.85 9.46 18.76
C PHE A 54 -0.90 10.77 17.95
N LEU A 55 -1.45 10.73 16.73
CA LEU A 55 -1.39 11.86 15.80
C LEU A 55 -2.69 12.66 15.72
N GLY A 56 -3.79 12.12 16.26
CA GLY A 56 -5.12 12.74 16.23
C GLY A 56 -5.97 12.30 15.04
N GLN A 57 -7.27 12.61 15.12
CA GLN A 57 -8.27 12.14 14.17
C GLN A 57 -8.13 12.73 12.75
N ASN A 58 -7.44 13.86 12.62
CA ASN A 58 -7.09 14.46 11.34
C ASN A 58 -6.14 13.57 10.49
N TRP A 59 -5.54 12.54 11.08
CA TRP A 59 -4.70 11.56 10.39
C TRP A 59 -5.43 10.25 10.04
N ALA A 60 -6.75 10.17 10.28
CA ALA A 60 -7.51 8.94 10.06
C ALA A 60 -7.47 8.44 8.61
N ASP A 61 -7.53 9.37 7.66
CA ASP A 61 -7.51 9.06 6.23
C ASP A 61 -6.10 9.09 5.64
N TRP A 62 -5.08 9.30 6.47
CA TRP A 62 -3.70 9.37 6.03
C TRP A 62 -3.01 8.02 6.16
N VAL A 63 -2.24 7.70 5.14
CA VAL A 63 -1.43 6.48 5.05
C VAL A 63 -0.01 6.85 4.64
N PHE A 64 0.93 5.95 4.83
CA PHE A 64 2.28 6.08 4.31
C PHE A 64 2.79 4.78 3.69
N VAL A 65 3.66 4.94 2.70
CA VAL A 65 4.28 3.82 1.99
C VAL A 65 5.38 3.23 2.87
N VAL A 66 5.40 1.90 2.96
CA VAL A 66 6.48 1.15 3.59
C VAL A 66 6.97 0.09 2.62
N GLU A 67 8.27 0.06 2.37
CA GLU A 67 8.88 -1.07 1.68
C GLU A 67 8.69 -2.32 2.53
N LYS A 68 8.31 -3.46 1.93
CA LYS A 68 8.28 -4.73 2.64
C LYS A 68 9.62 -5.43 2.44
N PRO A 69 10.64 -5.23 3.30
CA PRO A 69 11.97 -5.82 3.10
C PRO A 69 11.94 -7.36 3.06
N GLY A 70 10.90 -7.99 3.62
CA GLY A 70 10.74 -9.44 3.63
C GLY A 70 10.07 -10.05 2.39
N LEU A 71 9.75 -9.29 1.33
CA LEU A 71 9.25 -9.89 0.09
C LEU A 71 10.38 -10.51 -0.74
N ASP A 72 11.47 -9.77 -0.90
CA ASP A 72 12.67 -10.24 -1.62
C ASP A 72 13.29 -11.47 -0.94
N VAL A 73 13.19 -11.58 0.39
CA VAL A 73 13.69 -12.73 1.17
C VAL A 73 12.81 -13.97 0.98
N ALA A 74 11.50 -13.82 0.75
CA ALA A 74 10.61 -14.95 0.49
C ALA A 74 10.83 -15.56 -0.89
N ASP A 75 11.08 -14.72 -1.91
CA ASP A 75 11.38 -15.14 -3.29
C ASP A 75 12.70 -15.95 -3.37
N MET A 76 13.74 -15.52 -2.64
CA MET A 76 15.00 -16.27 -2.53
C MET A 76 14.90 -17.58 -1.73
N GLY A 77 13.81 -17.78 -0.97
CA GLY A 77 13.58 -18.95 -0.12
C GLY A 77 12.93 -20.14 -0.84
N GLY A 78 12.52 -19.99 -2.10
CA GLY A 78 11.89 -21.07 -2.88
C GLY A 78 10.49 -21.47 -2.43
N TYR A 79 9.82 -20.64 -1.62
CA TYR A 79 8.42 -20.84 -1.28
C TYR A 79 7.56 -20.25 -2.41
N THR A 80 7.26 -21.06 -3.42
CA THR A 80 6.07 -20.81 -4.25
C THR A 80 4.85 -20.99 -3.35
N GLU A 81 3.94 -20.02 -3.33
CA GLU A 81 2.58 -20.24 -2.84
C GLU A 81 2.00 -21.37 -3.71
N ASP A 82 1.99 -22.58 -3.18
CA ASP A 82 1.35 -23.72 -3.80
C ASP A 82 -0.15 -23.45 -3.69
N ASP A 83 -0.76 -22.96 -4.78
CA ASP A 83 -2.20 -22.86 -4.95
C ASP A 83 -2.76 -24.27 -4.80
N THR A 84 -3.08 -24.65 -3.56
CA THR A 84 -3.77 -25.90 -3.29
C THR A 84 -5.21 -25.69 -3.73
N GLU A 85 -5.48 -26.02 -5.00
CA GLU A 85 -6.84 -26.27 -5.48
C GLU A 85 -7.40 -27.46 -4.69
N GLU A 86 -8.11 -27.20 -3.59
CA GLU A 86 -9.00 -28.20 -2.99
C GLU A 86 -10.12 -28.50 -3.98
N SER A 87 -9.93 -29.60 -4.71
CA SER A 87 -10.97 -30.27 -5.47
C SER A 87 -11.91 -30.97 -4.48
N GLN A 88 -13.14 -30.47 -4.30
CA GLN A 88 -14.29 -31.30 -3.93
C GLN A 88 -15.64 -30.70 -4.35
#